data_AF-A0A0G9MP86-F1
#
_entry.id   AF-A0A0G9MP86-F1
#
_cell.length_a   1.000
_cell.length_b   1.000
_cell.length_c   1.000
_cell.angle_alpha   90.00
_cell.angle_beta   90.00
_cell.angle_gamma   90.00
#
_symmetry.space_group_name_H-M   'P 1'
#
loop_
_entity.id
_entity.type
_entity.pdbx_description
1 polymer ?
#
loop_
_entity_poly.entity_id
_entity_poly.type
_entity_poly.pdbx_seq_one_letter_code
_entity_poly.pdbx_strand_id
1 'polypeptide(L)'
;MTTRLALILAAAALVPTAAHAGELSGTVRDASARPVAGAQVVIPGLGLATTTAEDGTYRFDDVVEGEHRVGVELGEGNRQFASASVPAEGEATRNFFLYSARSVAVAETGMNPVEAMLLETLAARAWDEAREVAANEETGEAVSWRWRDLDG
;
A
#
# COMPACT_ATOMS: atom_id res chain seq x y z
N MET A 1 -56.37 -25.55 43.62
CA MET A 1 -54.92 -25.37 43.85
C MET A 1 -54.30 -24.89 42.56
N THR A 2 -53.99 -23.59 42.47
CA THR A 2 -53.42 -22.95 41.27
C THR A 2 -51.90 -22.89 41.39
N THR A 3 -51.20 -23.54 40.47
CA THR A 3 -49.74 -23.52 40.36
C THR A 3 -49.30 -22.17 39.80
N ARG A 4 -48.51 -21.40 40.56
CA ARG A 4 -47.93 -20.13 40.11
C ARG A 4 -46.65 -20.39 39.32
N LEU A 5 -46.68 -20.05 38.04
CA LEU A 5 -45.53 -20.03 37.13
C LEU A 5 -44.71 -18.77 37.41
N ALA A 6 -43.43 -18.91 37.79
CA ALA A 6 -42.50 -17.79 37.89
C ALA A 6 -41.75 -17.65 36.56
N LEU A 7 -42.03 -16.59 35.80
CA LEU A 7 -41.22 -16.18 34.65
C LEU A 7 -40.04 -15.37 35.19
N ILE A 8 -38.82 -15.88 35.04
CA ILE A 8 -37.61 -15.08 35.23
C ILE A 8 -37.39 -14.31 33.94
N LEU A 9 -37.70 -13.02 33.96
CA LEU A 9 -37.39 -12.09 32.89
C LEU A 9 -35.89 -11.74 32.99
N ALA A 10 -35.05 -12.38 32.19
CA ALA A 10 -33.65 -11.99 32.07
C ALA A 10 -33.58 -10.70 31.22
N ALA A 11 -33.42 -9.55 31.87
CA ALA A 11 -33.09 -8.31 31.17
C ALA A 11 -31.63 -8.38 30.71
N ALA A 12 -31.40 -8.58 29.41
CA ALA A 12 -30.09 -8.38 28.81
C ALA A 12 -29.78 -6.88 28.84
N ALA A 13 -28.91 -6.46 29.75
CA ALA A 13 -28.36 -5.11 29.71
C ALA A 13 -27.48 -4.99 28.45
N LEU A 14 -27.81 -4.04 27.57
CA LEU A 14 -26.88 -3.56 26.56
C LEU A 14 -25.77 -2.85 27.34
N VAL A 15 -24.68 -3.57 27.63
CA VAL A 15 -23.46 -2.91 28.10
C VAL A 15 -22.91 -2.20 26.86
N PRO A 16 -22.84 -0.85 26.81
CA PRO A 16 -22.08 -0.21 25.75
C PRO A 16 -20.65 -0.71 25.89
N THR A 17 -20.16 -1.46 24.91
CA THR A 17 -18.73 -1.72 24.78
C THR A 17 -18.07 -0.35 24.67
N ALA A 18 -17.38 0.07 25.74
CA ALA A 18 -16.53 1.23 25.68
C ALA A 18 -15.55 0.97 24.54
N ALA A 19 -15.42 1.92 23.61
CA ALA A 19 -14.42 1.82 22.57
C ALA A 19 -13.06 1.85 23.26
N HIS A 20 -12.43 0.69 23.41
CA HIS A 20 -11.12 0.57 24.02
C HIS A 20 -10.08 1.10 23.01
N ALA A 21 -9.06 1.78 23.52
CA ALA A 21 -8.00 2.34 22.70
C ALA A 21 -6.93 1.26 22.45
N GLY A 22 -6.65 0.99 21.18
CA GLY A 22 -5.55 0.13 20.74
C GLY A 22 -4.33 0.95 20.30
N GLU A 23 -3.20 0.26 20.15
CA GLU A 23 -1.98 0.87 19.62
C GLU A 23 -1.94 0.77 18.09
N LEU A 24 -1.50 1.82 17.40
CA LEU A 24 -1.17 1.78 15.98
C LEU A 24 0.27 2.20 15.76
N SER A 25 1.09 1.28 15.23
CA SER A 25 2.49 1.52 14.94
C SER A 25 2.87 1.15 13.50
N GLY A 26 4.07 1.51 13.08
CA GLY A 26 4.57 1.14 11.76
C GLY A 26 5.84 1.85 11.36
N THR A 27 6.20 1.72 10.09
CA THR A 27 7.38 2.34 9.49
C THR A 27 7.04 3.12 8.23
N VAL A 28 7.79 4.18 7.98
CA VAL A 28 7.73 4.97 6.75
C VAL A 28 9.06 4.84 6.03
N ARG A 29 9.00 4.40 4.76
CA ARG A 29 10.16 4.24 3.88
C ARG A 29 9.94 4.94 2.56
N ASP A 30 11.01 5.40 1.91
CA ASP A 30 10.97 5.94 0.56
C ASP A 30 10.95 4.83 -0.51
N ALA A 31 10.84 5.23 -1.78
CA ALA A 31 10.86 4.31 -2.93
C ALA A 31 12.18 3.51 -3.07
N SER A 32 13.26 3.94 -2.42
CA SER A 32 14.54 3.21 -2.34
C SER A 32 14.64 2.34 -1.07
N ALA A 33 13.51 2.12 -0.38
CA ALA A 33 13.39 1.39 0.88
C ALA A 33 14.18 1.98 2.05
N ARG A 34 14.64 3.24 1.95
CA ARG A 34 15.33 3.94 3.04
C ARG A 34 14.31 4.48 4.05
N PRO A 35 14.60 4.41 5.36
CA PRO A 35 13.71 4.98 6.37
C PRO A 35 13.60 6.50 6.20
N VAL A 36 12.41 7.03 6.45
CA VAL A 36 12.15 8.48 6.38
C VAL A 36 11.97 9.00 7.79
N ALA A 37 12.97 9.71 8.28
CA ALA A 37 12.94 10.38 9.58
C ALA A 37 12.24 11.74 9.49
N GLY A 38 11.55 12.15 10.56
CA GLY A 38 10.92 13.47 10.62
C GLY A 38 9.65 13.62 9.79
N ALA A 39 9.12 12.55 9.19
CA ALA A 39 7.87 12.58 8.46
C ALA A 39 6.69 12.70 9.43
N GLN A 40 5.75 13.60 9.13
CA GLN A 40 4.54 13.74 9.94
C GLN A 40 3.51 12.69 9.51
N VAL A 41 3.06 11.90 10.47
CA VAL A 41 2.00 10.89 10.30
C VAL A 41 0.77 11.36 11.04
N VAL A 42 -0.40 11.30 10.41
CA VAL A 42 -1.65 11.86 10.94
C VAL A 42 -2.81 10.88 10.84
N ILE A 43 -3.76 10.96 11.78
CA ILE A 43 -5.07 10.32 11.71
C ILE A 43 -6.12 11.42 11.76
N PRO A 44 -6.54 11.99 10.60
CA PRO A 44 -7.37 13.18 10.58
C PRO A 44 -8.72 13.01 11.28
N GLY A 45 -9.31 11.82 11.19
CA GLY A 45 -10.60 11.52 11.83
C GLY A 45 -10.56 11.59 13.36
N LEU A 46 -9.36 11.47 13.95
CA LEU A 46 -9.14 11.55 15.39
C LEU A 46 -8.34 12.79 15.81
N GLY A 47 -7.90 13.62 14.86
CA GLY A 47 -7.03 14.77 15.14
C GLY A 47 -5.66 14.39 15.72
N LEU A 48 -5.21 13.15 15.55
CA LEU A 48 -3.92 12.67 16.06
C LEU A 48 -2.82 12.92 15.04
N ALA A 49 -1.62 13.25 15.54
CA ALA A 49 -0.41 13.39 14.75
C ALA A 49 0.81 12.90 15.53
N THR A 50 1.77 12.32 14.81
CA THR A 50 3.08 11.92 15.34
C THR A 50 4.15 12.16 14.29
N THR A 51 5.41 11.99 14.65
CA THR A 51 6.56 12.17 13.76
C THR A 51 7.42 10.92 13.77
N THR A 52 7.88 10.50 12.58
CA THR A 52 8.73 9.31 12.48
C THR A 52 10.10 9.54 13.11
N ALA A 53 10.60 8.51 13.81
CA ALA A 53 11.95 8.47 14.37
C ALA A 53 13.02 8.30 13.28
N GLU A 54 14.30 8.30 13.68
CA GLU A 54 15.44 8.21 12.75
C GLU A 54 15.44 6.92 11.91
N ASP A 55 14.91 5.83 12.46
CA ASP A 55 14.74 4.55 11.77
C ASP A 55 13.42 4.47 10.96
N GLY A 56 12.67 5.57 10.87
CA GLY A 56 11.41 5.67 10.15
C GLY A 56 10.21 5.09 10.91
N THR A 57 10.35 4.67 12.16
CA THR A 57 9.25 4.15 12.97
C THR A 57 8.32 5.25 13.44
N TYR A 58 7.03 4.93 13.62
CA TYR A 58 6.04 5.80 14.27
C TYR A 58 5.10 4.96 15.14
N ARG A 59 4.45 5.62 16.12
CA ARG A 59 3.47 5.01 17.01
C ARG A 59 2.40 6.00 17.47
N PHE A 60 1.19 5.47 17.67
CA PHE A 60 0.08 6.08 18.38
C PHE A 60 -0.40 5.08 19.46
N ASP A 61 -0.40 5.48 20.72
CA ASP A 61 -0.70 4.57 21.84
C ASP A 61 -2.21 4.49 22.16
N ASP A 62 -3.00 5.51 21.80
CA ASP A 62 -4.42 5.63 22.17
C ASP A 62 -5.32 5.85 20.94
N VAL A 63 -5.43 4.85 20.07
CA VAL A 63 -6.30 4.90 18.89
C VAL A 63 -7.59 4.12 19.15
N VAL A 64 -8.72 4.82 19.09
CA VAL A 64 -10.05 4.22 19.23
C VAL A 64 -10.21 3.07 18.22
N GLU A 65 -10.87 1.97 18.61
CA GLU A 65 -11.13 0.86 17.69
C GLU A 65 -11.85 1.28 16.39
N GLY A 66 -11.56 0.59 15.30
CA GLY A 66 -12.22 0.76 14.00
C GLY A 66 -11.28 1.08 12.84
N GLU A 67 -11.88 1.40 11.70
CA GLU A 67 -11.16 1.76 10.48
C GLU A 67 -10.77 3.25 10.48
N HIS A 68 -9.48 3.51 10.40
CA HIS A 68 -8.93 4.87 10.39
C HIS A 68 -8.17 5.15 9.10
N ARG A 69 -8.35 6.38 8.59
CA ARG A 69 -7.50 6.89 7.51
C ARG A 69 -6.24 7.50 8.12
N VAL A 70 -5.11 6.87 7.86
CA VAL A 70 -3.77 7.29 8.28
C VAL A 70 -3.09 7.97 7.10
N GLY A 71 -2.50 9.15 7.31
CA GLY A 71 -1.81 9.92 6.28
C GLY A 71 -0.36 10.20 6.64
N VAL A 72 0.52 10.23 5.64
CA VAL A 72 1.91 10.72 5.81
C VAL A 72 2.08 11.98 4.95
N GLU A 73 2.60 13.05 5.53
CA GLU A 73 2.90 14.29 4.81
C GLU A 73 4.17 14.13 3.94
N LEU A 74 4.06 14.51 2.67
CA LEU A 74 5.12 14.43 1.66
C LEU A 74 5.83 15.78 1.42
N GLY A 75 5.41 16.83 2.12
CA GLY A 75 5.81 18.23 1.86
C GLY A 75 4.80 18.99 1.00
N GLU A 76 4.81 20.32 1.08
CA GLU A 76 3.94 21.24 0.31
C GLU A 76 2.43 20.95 0.43
N GLY A 77 2.00 20.36 1.55
CA GLY A 77 0.60 20.00 1.80
C GLY A 77 0.13 18.70 1.13
N ASN A 78 1.01 18.02 0.38
CA ASN A 78 0.70 16.71 -0.20
C ASN A 78 0.74 15.62 0.87
N ARG A 79 -0.21 14.68 0.80
CA ARG A 79 -0.33 13.56 1.75
C ARG A 79 -0.62 12.25 1.03
N GLN A 80 0.04 11.18 1.45
CA GLN A 80 -0.31 9.81 1.06
C GLN A 80 -1.15 9.18 2.16
N PHE A 81 -2.34 8.68 1.80
CA PHE A 81 -3.26 8.07 2.76
C PHE A 81 -3.35 6.55 2.59
N ALA A 82 -3.64 5.88 3.70
CA ALA A 82 -3.97 4.47 3.76
C ALA A 82 -4.98 4.19 4.88
N SER A 83 -5.78 3.14 4.75
CA SER A 83 -6.62 2.66 5.85
C SER A 83 -5.83 1.74 6.79
N ALA A 84 -6.15 1.82 8.09
CA ALA A 84 -5.69 0.90 9.11
C ALA A 84 -6.87 0.48 9.99
N SER A 85 -6.98 -0.83 10.22
CA SER A 85 -7.94 -1.41 11.16
C SER A 85 -7.31 -1.48 12.54
N VAL A 86 -7.88 -0.79 13.51
CA VAL A 86 -7.43 -0.83 14.90
C VAL A 86 -8.38 -1.71 15.71
N PRO A 87 -7.90 -2.80 16.34
CA PRO A 87 -8.74 -3.65 17.17
C PRO A 87 -9.11 -2.97 18.49
N ALA A 88 -10.12 -3.51 19.18
CA ALA A 88 -10.51 -3.06 20.54
C ALA A 88 -9.35 -3.12 21.54
N GLU A 89 -8.52 -4.15 21.45
CA GLU A 89 -7.36 -4.36 22.30
C GLU A 89 -6.20 -4.92 21.46
N GLY A 90 -4.99 -4.50 21.79
CA GLY A 90 -3.76 -4.95 21.14
C GLY A 90 -3.18 -3.95 20.15
N GLU A 91 -2.28 -4.44 19.31
CA GLU A 91 -1.49 -3.64 18.38
C GLU A 91 -1.98 -3.82 16.94
N ALA A 92 -2.12 -2.71 16.24
CA ALA A 92 -2.28 -2.64 14.80
C ALA A 92 -0.98 -2.14 14.16
N THR A 93 -0.63 -2.69 13.00
CA THR A 93 0.55 -2.24 12.24
C THR A 93 0.15 -1.70 10.88
N ARG A 94 0.66 -0.52 10.53
CA ARG A 94 0.52 0.05 9.18
C ARG A 94 1.84 0.61 8.68
N ASN A 95 2.38 0.03 7.61
CA ASN A 95 3.60 0.53 6.97
C ASN A 95 3.27 1.40 5.75
N PHE A 96 4.13 2.38 5.50
CA PHE A 96 4.07 3.27 4.34
C PHE A 96 5.33 3.14 3.50
N PHE A 97 5.14 2.95 2.20
CA PHE A 97 6.15 3.20 1.19
C PHE A 97 5.74 4.46 0.43
N LEU A 98 6.54 5.51 0.57
CA LEU A 98 6.32 6.79 -0.07
C LEU A 98 6.82 6.68 -1.50
N TYR A 99 5.89 6.84 -2.44
CA TYR A 99 6.27 7.05 -3.83
C TYR A 99 6.73 8.50 -3.96
N SER A 100 7.84 8.73 -4.66
CA SER A 100 8.37 10.09 -4.84
C SER A 100 7.29 11.04 -5.38
N ALA A 101 7.40 12.35 -5.14
CA ALA A 101 6.47 13.34 -5.69
C ALA A 101 6.26 13.19 -7.22
N ARG A 102 7.26 12.68 -7.93
CA ARG A 102 7.19 12.35 -9.37
C ARG A 102 6.25 11.18 -9.68
N SER A 103 6.18 10.20 -8.80
CA SER A 103 5.27 9.05 -8.88
C SER A 103 3.83 9.45 -8.51
N VAL A 104 3.67 10.44 -7.61
CA VAL A 104 2.37 11.06 -7.33
C VAL A 104 1.88 11.87 -8.54
N ALA A 105 2.76 12.57 -9.25
CA ALA A 105 2.42 13.21 -10.53
C ALA A 105 1.98 12.17 -11.60
N VAL A 106 2.50 10.94 -11.56
CA VAL A 106 2.03 9.83 -12.40
C VAL A 106 0.63 9.33 -11.99
N ALA A 107 0.27 9.45 -10.69
CA ALA A 107 -1.08 9.16 -10.21
C ALA A 107 -2.09 10.25 -10.62
N GLU A 108 -1.67 11.50 -10.84
CA GLU A 108 -2.53 12.55 -11.42
C GLU A 108 -2.97 12.22 -12.85
N THR A 109 -2.15 11.48 -13.60
CA THR A 109 -2.52 10.87 -14.89
C THR A 109 -3.49 9.69 -14.80
N GLY A 110 -3.88 9.26 -13.59
CA GLY A 110 -4.82 8.17 -13.36
C GLY A 110 -4.22 6.76 -13.46
N MET A 111 -2.89 6.63 -13.52
CA MET A 111 -2.19 5.33 -13.60
C MET A 111 -1.79 4.85 -12.20
N ASN A 112 -1.98 3.55 -11.91
CA ASN A 112 -1.53 2.95 -10.66
C ASN A 112 0.02 3.00 -10.59
N PRO A 113 0.63 3.47 -9.48
CA PRO A 113 2.09 3.65 -9.39
C PRO A 113 2.87 2.33 -9.50
N VAL A 114 2.30 1.21 -9.08
CA VAL A 114 2.90 -0.12 -9.25
C VAL A 114 2.85 -0.55 -10.72
N GLU A 115 1.75 -0.24 -11.43
CA GLU A 115 1.63 -0.52 -12.87
C GLU A 115 2.58 0.35 -13.68
N ALA A 116 2.73 1.63 -13.34
CA ALA A 116 3.69 2.52 -13.99
C ALA A 116 5.12 2.00 -13.84
N MET A 117 5.50 1.57 -12.64
CA MET A 117 6.83 1.01 -12.37
C MET A 117 7.06 -0.32 -13.11
N LEU A 118 6.01 -1.14 -13.24
CA LEU A 118 6.06 -2.38 -14.01
C LEU A 118 6.22 -2.11 -15.52
N LEU A 119 5.47 -1.15 -16.08
CA LEU A 119 5.56 -0.79 -17.49
C LEU A 119 6.95 -0.29 -17.88
N GLU A 120 7.55 0.58 -17.06
CA GLU A 120 8.94 1.03 -17.27
C GLU A 120 9.94 -0.14 -17.25
N THR A 121 9.78 -1.05 -16.28
CA THR A 121 10.65 -2.23 -16.14
C THR A 121 10.49 -3.20 -17.33
N LEU A 122 9.26 -3.40 -17.80
CA LEU A 122 8.96 -4.28 -18.94
C LEU A 122 9.42 -3.67 -20.26
N ALA A 123 9.21 -2.37 -20.46
CA ALA A 123 9.66 -1.66 -21.64
C ALA A 123 11.20 -1.69 -21.74
N ALA A 124 11.90 -1.42 -20.64
CA ALA A 124 13.36 -1.48 -20.61
C ALA A 124 13.92 -2.85 -21.00
N ARG A 125 13.29 -3.94 -20.54
CA ARG A 125 13.67 -5.31 -20.93
C ARG A 125 13.37 -5.60 -22.40
N ALA A 126 12.19 -5.20 -22.87
CA ALA A 126 11.79 -5.42 -24.26
C ALA A 126 12.75 -4.72 -25.25
N TRP A 127 13.22 -3.52 -24.92
CA TRP A 127 14.20 -2.80 -25.73
C TRP A 127 15.58 -3.47 -25.74
N ASP A 128 15.98 -4.09 -24.64
CA ASP A 128 17.26 -4.81 -24.56
C ASP A 128 17.21 -6.10 -25.40
N GLU A 129 16.13 -6.86 -25.25
CA GLU A 129 15.87 -8.09 -26.00
C GLU A 129 15.73 -7.81 -27.51
N ALA A 130 15.09 -6.70 -27.89
CA ALA A 130 15.01 -6.28 -29.29
C ALA A 130 16.38 -5.92 -29.88
N ARG A 131 17.29 -5.34 -29.09
CA ARG A 131 18.68 -5.07 -29.53
C ARG A 131 19.48 -6.35 -29.66
N GLU A 132 19.28 -7.33 -28.79
CA GLU A 132 19.93 -8.64 -28.89
C GLU A 132 19.45 -9.42 -30.13
N VAL A 133 18.15 -9.39 -30.43
CA VAL A 133 17.61 -10.01 -31.65
C VAL A 133 18.14 -9.34 -32.92
N ALA A 134 18.16 -8.00 -32.95
CA ALA A 134 18.71 -7.25 -34.08
C ALA A 134 20.23 -7.50 -34.28
N ALA A 135 20.99 -7.64 -33.19
CA ALA A 135 22.40 -7.98 -33.25
C ALA A 135 22.65 -9.43 -33.74
N ASN A 136 21.75 -10.37 -33.43
CA ASN A 136 21.84 -11.76 -33.90
C ASN A 136 21.49 -11.90 -35.40
N GLU A 137 20.59 -11.05 -35.94
CA GLU A 137 20.28 -11.01 -37.37
C GLU A 137 21.46 -10.58 -38.23
N GLU A 138 22.33 -9.67 -37.75
CA GLU A 138 23.54 -9.24 -38.49
C GLU A 138 24.62 -10.34 -38.58
N THR A 139 24.56 -11.37 -37.72
CA THR A 139 25.44 -12.55 -37.76
C THR A 139 24.81 -13.79 -38.40
N GLY A 140 23.58 -13.67 -38.92
CA GLY A 140 22.83 -14.76 -39.52
C GLY A 140 23.43 -15.27 -40.83
N GLU A 141 24.17 -16.37 -40.73
CA GLU A 141 24.52 -17.33 -41.79
C GLU A 141 23.50 -17.32 -42.95
N ALA A 142 23.98 -17.01 -44.16
CA ALA A 142 23.14 -16.89 -45.35
C ALA A 142 22.33 -18.17 -45.59
N VAL A 143 21.05 -18.15 -45.20
CA VAL A 143 20.11 -19.23 -45.48
C VAL A 143 19.88 -19.26 -46.98
N SER A 144 20.60 -20.14 -47.66
CA SER A 144 20.46 -20.43 -49.09
C SER A 144 19.11 -21.07 -49.36
N TRP A 145 18.08 -20.27 -49.62
CA TRP A 145 16.79 -20.74 -50.09
C TRP A 145 16.92 -21.23 -51.54
N ARG A 146 17.00 -22.55 -51.73
CA ARG A 146 16.91 -23.18 -53.04
C ARG A 146 15.43 -23.34 -53.42
N TRP A 147 14.91 -22.41 -54.20
CA TRP A 147 13.58 -22.53 -54.80
C TRP A 147 13.53 -23.79 -55.68
N ARG A 148 12.57 -24.67 -55.41
CA ARG A 148 12.20 -25.77 -56.31
C ARG A 148 11.15 -25.21 -57.26
N ASP A 149 11.54 -24.97 -58.51
CA ASP A 149 10.58 -24.79 -59.59
C ASP A 149 9.75 -26.07 -59.70
N LEU A 150 8.43 -25.94 -59.51
CA LEU A 150 7.44 -26.96 -59.82
C LEU A 150 6.64 -26.48 -61.02
N ASP A 151 7.28 -26.47 -62.18
CA ASP A 151 6.62 -26.41 -63.48
C ASP A 151 7.05 -27.64 -64.29
N GLY A 152 6.13 -28.60 -64.45
CA GLY A 152 6.32 -29.83 -65.24
C GLY A 152 5.40 -30.96 -64.83
#